data_AF-A0A7W1N5T3-F1
#
_entry.id   AF-A0A7W1N5T3-F1
#
_cell.length_a   1.000
_cell.length_b   1.000
_cell.length_c   1.000
_cell.angle_alpha   90.00
_cell.angle_beta   90.00
_cell.angle_gamma   90.00
#
_symmetry.space_group_name_H-M   'P 1'
#
loop_
_entity.id
_entity.type
_entity.pdbx_description
1 polymer ?
#
loop_
_entity_poly.entity_id
_entity_poly.type
_entity_poly.pdbx_seq_one_letter_code
_entity_poly.pdbx_strand_id
1 'polypeptide(L)'
;MRKRLTVVAAVIAALWFSPGALAAGWCGGGTETAADRIDLVTGPQEHAIVAVPSDSPDSFATRAGQLADDIASMVAWWQGQDPTRVPRWDQAAFGAASCLDVSFVRLSGSAASYANNGASSAFARVSAEIANAGEGNRYKKYLVYFDGPSVQEDVCGTGGGDFATGPAYAIVWLAGCPGVPTDSVATHELLHGLGALPAGAPHACSLAQGGSGHPCDSPQDVLYPYTTGDPLSAQVLDYNHDDYYGHSGNWLDTQDSLWLHRLDLAQVSLNVAFTGGAGRVQSDEPGVDCTVSCTSAWDQGSALSLIALPSRTSRFVRWTGSCTGKGDCTLQLDQSKSATAVYGPLHVSVRLAVTGKGHIACNPKCGKAFSAGDLLTLRAIANKGWRFKGWSGACKSTGPTCRPPTDYAVSVRATFTRR
;
A
#
# COMPACT_ATOMS: atom_id res chain seq x y z
N MET A 1 46.40 -11.10 21.46
CA MET A 1 45.89 -10.37 20.28
C MET A 1 44.40 -10.66 20.10
N ARG A 2 43.51 -9.81 20.63
CA ARG A 2 42.06 -9.90 20.40
C ARG A 2 41.70 -8.88 19.32
N LYS A 3 41.37 -9.35 18.11
CA LYS A 3 40.85 -8.50 17.02
C LYS A 3 39.47 -7.99 17.43
N ARG A 4 39.35 -6.69 17.68
CA ARG A 4 38.06 -6.00 17.79
C ARG A 4 37.52 -5.87 16.37
N LEU A 5 36.39 -6.52 16.07
CA LEU A 5 35.60 -6.21 14.88
C LEU A 5 34.89 -4.88 15.14
N THR A 6 35.31 -3.84 14.44
CA THR A 6 34.58 -2.57 14.35
C THR A 6 33.40 -2.80 13.41
N VAL A 7 32.18 -2.82 13.94
CA VAL A 7 30.97 -2.74 13.12
C VAL A 7 30.87 -1.29 12.67
N VAL A 8 31.15 -1.04 11.39
CA VAL A 8 30.89 0.25 10.76
C VAL A 8 29.38 0.32 10.52
N ALA A 9 28.69 1.12 11.34
CA ALA A 9 27.34 1.56 11.02
C ALA A 9 27.47 2.52 9.83
N ALA A 10 27.02 2.10 8.65
CA ALA A 10 26.89 2.97 7.51
C ALA A 10 25.73 3.95 7.80
N VAL A 11 26.08 5.16 8.20
CA VAL A 11 25.16 6.30 8.15
C VAL A 11 25.04 6.65 6.66
N ILE A 12 23.91 6.33 6.06
CA ILE A 12 23.58 6.79 4.71
C ILE A 12 23.35 8.29 4.83
N ALA A 13 24.31 9.08 4.34
CA ALA A 13 24.11 10.50 4.12
C ALA A 13 22.97 10.68 3.14
N ALA A 14 22.05 11.62 3.41
CA ALA A 14 20.99 12.02 2.51
C ALA A 14 21.63 12.41 1.16
N LEU A 15 21.52 11.51 0.18
CA LEU A 15 21.81 11.81 -1.20
C LEU A 15 20.79 12.86 -1.62
N TRP A 16 21.26 14.04 -2.00
CA TRP A 16 20.44 15.00 -2.70
C TRP A 16 20.03 14.33 -4.01
N PHE A 17 18.82 13.78 -4.04
CA PHE A 17 18.24 13.23 -5.26
C PHE A 17 18.12 14.38 -6.26
N SER A 18 18.56 14.17 -7.50
CA SER A 18 18.32 15.14 -8.58
C SER A 18 16.81 15.41 -8.68
N PRO A 19 16.39 16.65 -9.00
CA PRO A 19 14.98 16.95 -9.28
C PRO A 19 14.41 15.95 -10.29
N GLY A 20 13.26 15.34 -9.98
CA GLY A 20 12.62 14.33 -10.84
C GLY A 20 13.13 12.88 -10.69
N ALA A 21 14.20 12.61 -9.92
CA ALA A 21 14.68 11.23 -9.71
C ALA A 21 13.65 10.31 -9.03
N LEU A 22 12.65 10.90 -8.36
CA LEU A 22 11.57 10.20 -7.66
C LEU A 22 10.40 9.81 -8.57
N ALA A 23 10.31 10.41 -9.77
CA ALA A 23 9.30 10.07 -10.76
C ALA A 23 9.57 8.71 -11.45
N ALA A 24 10.78 8.15 -11.30
CA ALA A 24 11.33 6.98 -12.01
C ALA A 24 10.76 6.80 -13.43
N GLY A 25 11.52 7.19 -14.46
CA GLY A 25 11.05 7.09 -15.86
C GLY A 25 10.47 5.71 -16.22
N TRP A 26 9.59 5.68 -17.23
CA TRP A 26 8.92 4.46 -17.66
C TRP A 26 9.87 3.54 -18.46
N CYS A 27 9.86 2.24 -18.17
CA CYS A 27 10.78 1.28 -18.77
C CYS A 27 10.15 0.34 -19.80
N GLY A 28 8.88 0.55 -20.17
CA GLY A 28 8.14 -0.38 -21.01
C GLY A 28 8.41 -0.27 -22.51
N GLY A 29 8.29 -1.40 -23.22
CA GLY A 29 8.48 -1.56 -24.67
C GLY A 29 7.33 -2.30 -25.38
N GLY A 30 6.09 -2.18 -24.87
CA GLY A 30 4.87 -2.65 -25.56
C GLY A 30 4.16 -3.88 -24.97
N THR A 31 4.58 -4.46 -23.84
CA THR A 31 3.75 -5.45 -23.12
C THR A 31 2.81 -4.75 -22.15
N GLU A 32 1.65 -4.38 -22.68
CA GLU A 32 0.49 -3.85 -21.97
C GLU A 32 0.06 -4.80 -20.85
N THR A 33 -0.21 -4.25 -19.67
CA THR A 33 -1.05 -4.95 -18.68
C THR A 33 -2.09 -3.97 -18.19
N ALA A 34 -3.34 -4.41 -18.11
CA ALA A 34 -4.43 -3.69 -17.44
C ALA A 34 -4.39 -3.85 -15.92
N ALA A 35 -3.30 -4.42 -15.39
CA ALA A 35 -3.18 -4.78 -13.99
C ALA A 35 -2.02 -4.00 -13.38
N ASP A 36 -2.36 -3.25 -12.33
CA ASP A 36 -1.48 -2.76 -11.28
C ASP A 36 -0.52 -3.89 -10.82
N ARG A 37 0.78 -3.63 -10.91
CA ARG A 37 1.82 -4.60 -10.54
C ARG A 37 2.05 -4.52 -9.02
N ILE A 38 3.09 -5.21 -8.55
CA ILE A 38 3.44 -5.16 -7.13
C ILE A 38 4.20 -3.85 -6.88
N ASP A 39 3.63 -3.00 -6.04
CA ASP A 39 4.21 -1.75 -5.57
C ASP A 39 5.60 -1.94 -4.95
N LEU A 40 6.58 -1.19 -5.44
CA LEU A 40 7.92 -1.08 -4.84
C LEU A 40 8.03 0.09 -3.87
N VAL A 41 7.16 1.09 -4.01
CA VAL A 41 7.07 2.23 -3.10
C VAL A 41 6.05 1.90 -2.01
N THR A 42 6.35 2.26 -0.77
CA THR A 42 5.47 1.97 0.37
C THR A 42 4.45 3.08 0.61
N GLY A 43 3.29 2.72 1.16
CA GLY A 43 2.21 3.65 1.47
C GLY A 43 1.32 4.01 0.27
N PRO A 44 0.32 4.90 0.47
CA PRO A 44 -0.59 5.32 -0.59
C PRO A 44 0.14 6.04 -1.73
N GLN A 45 -0.22 5.75 -2.98
CA GLN A 45 0.54 6.15 -4.18
C GLN A 45 -0.35 6.69 -5.30
N GLU A 46 0.24 7.45 -6.20
CA GLU A 46 -0.35 7.87 -7.46
C GLU A 46 -0.03 6.85 -8.56
N HIS A 47 -1.05 6.33 -9.24
CA HIS A 47 -0.91 5.34 -10.30
C HIS A 47 -1.27 5.94 -11.67
N ALA A 48 -0.47 5.63 -12.68
CA ALA A 48 -0.59 6.19 -14.02
C ALA A 48 -1.37 5.23 -14.93
N ILE A 49 -2.33 5.76 -15.69
CA ILE A 49 -3.18 4.97 -16.58
C ILE A 49 -3.23 5.59 -17.97
N VAL A 50 -3.09 4.78 -19.01
CA VAL A 50 -3.50 5.13 -20.36
C VAL A 50 -4.82 4.40 -20.66
N ALA A 51 -5.88 5.16 -20.94
CA ALA A 51 -7.20 4.63 -21.26
C ALA A 51 -7.59 4.95 -22.71
N VAL A 52 -8.08 3.94 -23.43
CA VAL A 52 -8.51 4.08 -24.84
C VAL A 52 -9.92 3.51 -25.04
N PRO A 53 -10.73 4.10 -25.93
CA PRO A 53 -11.98 3.47 -26.38
C PRO A 53 -11.75 2.08 -27.02
N SER A 54 -12.78 1.24 -27.02
CA SER A 54 -12.72 -0.16 -27.45
C SER A 54 -12.18 -0.36 -28.86
N ASP A 55 -12.52 0.58 -29.76
CA ASP A 55 -12.22 0.58 -31.19
C ASP A 55 -11.04 1.49 -31.58
N SER A 56 -10.41 2.13 -30.60
CA SER A 56 -9.23 2.97 -30.85
C SER A 56 -7.98 2.10 -31.06
N PRO A 57 -7.04 2.55 -31.91
CA PRO A 57 -5.78 1.85 -32.09
C PRO A 57 -5.00 1.75 -30.77
N ASP A 58 -4.09 0.79 -30.68
CA ASP A 58 -3.11 0.76 -29.60
C ASP A 58 -2.11 1.90 -29.80
N SER A 59 -2.06 2.80 -28.82
CA SER A 59 -1.12 3.92 -28.70
C SER A 59 -0.34 3.86 -27.39
N PHE A 60 -0.39 2.74 -26.65
CA PHE A 60 0.04 2.64 -25.26
C PHE A 60 1.48 3.10 -25.07
N ALA A 61 2.40 2.59 -25.88
CA ALA A 61 3.82 2.91 -25.69
C ALA A 61 4.14 4.40 -25.88
N THR A 62 3.48 5.04 -26.85
CA THR A 62 3.63 6.48 -27.08
C THR A 62 3.04 7.28 -25.93
N ARG A 63 1.83 6.92 -25.48
CA ARG A 63 1.11 7.64 -24.42
C ARG A 63 1.72 7.43 -23.04
N ALA A 64 2.20 6.22 -22.74
CA ALA A 64 2.91 5.94 -21.50
C ALA A 64 4.24 6.69 -21.43
N GLY A 65 4.96 6.81 -22.57
CA GLY A 65 6.15 7.66 -22.65
C GLY A 65 5.83 9.13 -22.38
N GLN A 66 4.82 9.68 -23.06
CA GLN A 66 4.38 11.06 -22.83
C GLN A 66 3.95 11.29 -21.37
N LEU A 67 3.14 10.39 -20.81
CA LEU A 67 2.68 10.46 -19.42
C LEU A 67 3.84 10.41 -18.43
N ALA A 68 4.85 9.58 -18.67
CA ALA A 68 6.04 9.50 -17.82
C ALA A 68 6.89 10.79 -17.88
N ASP A 69 7.03 11.39 -19.07
CA ASP A 69 7.72 12.68 -19.24
C ASP A 69 6.97 13.81 -18.50
N ASP A 70 5.64 13.83 -18.61
CA ASP A 70 4.79 14.78 -17.90
C ASP A 70 4.88 14.58 -16.39
N ILE A 71 4.83 13.33 -15.89
CA ILE A 71 5.03 13.02 -14.47
C ILE A 71 6.41 13.49 -13.97
N ALA A 72 7.47 13.33 -14.78
CA ALA A 72 8.79 13.85 -14.41
C ALA A 72 8.80 15.39 -14.33
N SER A 73 8.11 16.09 -15.25
CA SER A 73 7.89 17.54 -15.20
C SER A 73 7.13 17.94 -13.93
N MET A 74 6.05 17.24 -13.60
CA MET A 74 5.22 17.45 -12.40
C MET A 74 6.03 17.30 -11.12
N VAL A 75 6.82 16.24 -10.99
CA VAL A 75 7.68 16.02 -9.81
C VAL A 75 8.73 17.12 -9.69
N ALA A 76 9.38 17.50 -10.79
CA ALA A 76 10.38 18.57 -10.77
C ALA A 76 9.77 19.93 -10.39
N TRP A 77 8.58 20.25 -10.94
CA TRP A 77 7.83 21.45 -10.59
C TRP A 77 7.44 21.43 -9.11
N TRP A 78 6.83 20.36 -8.62
CA TRP A 78 6.37 20.25 -7.23
C TRP A 78 7.51 20.41 -6.24
N GLN A 79 8.67 19.79 -6.50
CA GLN A 79 9.88 19.98 -5.66
C GLN A 79 10.39 21.42 -5.67
N GLY A 80 10.17 22.13 -6.77
CA GLY A 80 10.48 23.56 -6.87
C GLY A 80 9.55 24.43 -6.04
N GLN A 81 8.28 24.04 -5.89
CA GLN A 81 7.28 24.74 -5.06
C GLN A 81 7.41 24.38 -3.58
N ASP A 82 7.55 23.09 -3.27
CA ASP A 82 7.77 22.54 -1.93
C ASP A 82 8.89 21.48 -1.97
N PRO A 83 10.11 21.80 -1.49
CA PRO A 83 11.24 20.87 -1.53
C PRO A 83 11.10 19.70 -0.55
N THR A 84 10.11 19.71 0.33
CA THR A 84 9.88 18.67 1.34
C THR A 84 8.95 17.56 0.86
N ARG A 85 8.25 17.76 -0.27
CA ARG A 85 7.17 16.87 -0.70
C ARG A 85 7.06 16.72 -2.21
N VAL A 86 6.60 15.56 -2.64
CA VAL A 86 6.21 15.28 -4.04
C VAL A 86 5.05 14.28 -4.07
N PRO A 87 4.25 14.23 -5.15
CA PRO A 87 3.35 13.11 -5.37
C PRO A 87 4.11 11.78 -5.34
N ARG A 88 3.60 10.81 -4.58
CA ARG A 88 4.24 9.50 -4.40
C ARG A 88 3.85 8.59 -5.54
N TRP A 89 4.62 8.58 -6.61
CA TRP A 89 4.32 7.75 -7.79
C TRP A 89 4.56 6.27 -7.55
N ASP A 90 3.64 5.48 -8.07
CA ASP A 90 3.71 4.04 -8.11
C ASP A 90 4.83 3.54 -9.03
N GLN A 91 5.62 2.60 -8.53
CA GLN A 91 6.71 1.99 -9.27
C GLN A 91 6.69 0.49 -9.14
N ALA A 92 7.02 -0.18 -10.24
CA ALA A 92 7.09 -1.62 -10.32
C ALA A 92 8.45 -2.10 -10.83
N ALA A 93 8.74 -3.38 -10.59
CA ALA A 93 9.95 -4.02 -11.06
C ALA A 93 9.84 -4.41 -12.54
N PHE A 94 10.78 -3.94 -13.36
CA PHE A 94 10.97 -4.32 -14.76
C PHE A 94 12.33 -5.00 -14.93
N GLY A 95 12.40 -6.28 -14.56
CA GLY A 95 13.65 -7.02 -14.52
C GLY A 95 14.58 -6.49 -13.44
N ALA A 96 15.67 -5.82 -13.85
CA ALA A 96 16.63 -5.21 -12.91
C ALA A 96 16.36 -3.72 -12.64
N ALA A 97 15.39 -3.11 -13.32
CA ALA A 97 15.03 -1.71 -13.16
C ALA A 97 13.77 -1.54 -12.30
N SER A 98 13.64 -0.37 -11.65
CA SER A 98 12.42 0.13 -11.00
C SER A 98 11.96 1.35 -11.77
N CYS A 99 10.69 1.37 -12.16
CA CYS A 99 10.16 2.32 -13.14
C CYS A 99 8.70 2.63 -12.80
N LEU A 100 8.20 3.78 -13.25
CA LEU A 100 6.78 4.14 -13.16
C LEU A 100 5.91 2.97 -13.62
N ASP A 101 4.95 2.57 -12.79
CA ASP A 101 3.96 1.59 -13.20
C ASP A 101 2.83 2.29 -13.95
N VAL A 102 2.61 1.86 -15.20
CA VAL A 102 1.58 2.42 -16.07
C VAL A 102 0.66 1.29 -16.52
N SER A 103 -0.60 1.36 -16.10
CA SER A 103 -1.66 0.44 -16.56
C SER A 103 -2.24 0.89 -17.90
N PHE A 104 -2.64 -0.08 -18.72
CA PHE A 104 -3.37 0.17 -19.97
C PHE A 104 -4.79 -0.36 -19.87
N VAL A 105 -5.78 0.53 -19.98
CA VAL A 105 -7.21 0.17 -19.88
C VAL A 105 -7.90 0.40 -21.22
N ARG A 106 -8.29 -0.70 -21.87
CA ARG A 106 -9.19 -0.64 -23.02
C ARG A 106 -10.63 -0.61 -22.53
N LEU A 107 -11.28 0.54 -22.67
CA LEU A 107 -12.65 0.77 -22.24
C LEU A 107 -13.63 -0.02 -23.11
N SER A 108 -14.84 -0.25 -22.58
CA SER A 108 -15.89 -1.04 -23.24
C SER A 108 -16.63 -0.30 -24.35
N GLY A 109 -16.68 1.04 -24.27
CA GLY A 109 -17.31 1.90 -25.28
C GLY A 109 -16.46 2.18 -26.51
N SER A 110 -17.09 2.35 -27.66
CA SER A 110 -16.44 2.91 -28.85
C SER A 110 -16.10 4.40 -28.66
N ALA A 111 -15.18 4.93 -29.46
CA ALA A 111 -14.79 6.34 -29.44
C ALA A 111 -16.02 7.26 -29.58
N ALA A 112 -16.90 6.95 -30.55
CA ALA A 112 -18.14 7.70 -30.77
C ALA A 112 -19.05 7.74 -29.52
N SER A 113 -18.97 6.75 -28.62
CA SER A 113 -19.78 6.71 -27.41
C SER A 113 -19.28 7.62 -26.29
N TYR A 114 -18.11 8.25 -26.42
CA TYR A 114 -17.57 9.25 -25.48
C TYR A 114 -17.64 10.68 -26.01
N ALA A 115 -17.71 10.84 -27.33
CA ALA A 115 -17.65 12.14 -27.97
C ALA A 115 -18.85 13.04 -27.60
N ASN A 116 -18.58 14.30 -27.26
CA ASN A 116 -19.58 15.35 -27.04
C ASN A 116 -20.71 15.01 -26.05
N ASN A 117 -20.44 14.16 -25.06
CA ASN A 117 -21.42 13.76 -24.03
C ASN A 117 -21.37 14.63 -22.76
N GLY A 118 -20.48 15.64 -22.75
CA GLY A 118 -20.20 16.48 -21.60
C GLY A 118 -19.17 15.84 -20.66
N ALA A 119 -18.26 16.65 -20.13
CA ALA A 119 -17.12 16.19 -19.36
C ALA A 119 -17.53 15.43 -18.09
N SER A 120 -18.58 15.88 -17.38
CA SER A 120 -19.08 15.19 -16.18
C SER A 120 -19.61 13.78 -16.48
N SER A 121 -20.37 13.62 -17.57
CA SER A 121 -20.90 12.31 -17.97
C SER A 121 -19.77 11.38 -18.44
N ALA A 122 -18.80 11.92 -19.18
CA ALA A 122 -17.64 11.17 -19.63
C ALA A 122 -16.77 10.74 -18.44
N PHE A 123 -16.51 11.65 -17.49
CA PHE A 123 -15.77 11.37 -16.26
C PHE A 123 -16.40 10.23 -15.46
N ALA A 124 -17.71 10.31 -15.19
CA ALA A 124 -18.43 9.28 -14.43
C ALA A 124 -18.36 7.91 -15.11
N ARG A 125 -18.41 7.88 -16.44
CA ARG A 125 -18.31 6.64 -17.21
C ARG A 125 -16.88 6.08 -17.23
N VAL A 126 -15.89 6.90 -17.59
CA VAL A 126 -14.49 6.46 -17.73
C VAL A 126 -13.94 5.99 -16.38
N SER A 127 -14.16 6.75 -15.30
CA SER A 127 -13.74 6.34 -13.95
C SER A 127 -14.38 5.02 -13.50
N ALA A 128 -15.68 4.81 -13.77
CA ALA A 128 -16.36 3.55 -13.45
C ALA A 128 -15.81 2.36 -14.25
N GLU A 129 -15.52 2.54 -15.54
CA GLU A 129 -14.94 1.49 -16.38
C GLU A 129 -13.50 1.15 -15.96
N ILE A 130 -12.70 2.14 -15.58
CA ILE A 130 -11.36 1.96 -15.00
C ILE A 130 -11.43 1.21 -13.66
N ALA A 131 -12.32 1.62 -12.75
CA ALA A 131 -12.55 0.92 -11.48
C ALA A 131 -12.94 -0.55 -11.69
N ASN A 132 -13.84 -0.81 -12.66
CA ASN A 132 -14.26 -2.17 -13.02
C ASN A 132 -13.14 -3.01 -13.66
N ALA A 133 -12.11 -2.37 -14.23
CA ALA A 133 -10.91 -3.04 -14.74
C ALA A 133 -9.93 -3.44 -13.62
N GLY A 134 -10.19 -3.06 -12.37
CA GLY A 134 -9.34 -3.36 -11.21
C GLY A 134 -8.67 -2.12 -10.60
N GLU A 135 -8.77 -0.98 -11.28
CA GLU A 135 -8.12 0.28 -10.88
C GLU A 135 -9.06 1.13 -10.00
N GLY A 136 -9.48 0.55 -8.88
CA GLY A 136 -10.34 1.18 -7.87
C GLY A 136 -9.79 1.01 -6.45
N ASN A 137 -8.47 0.91 -6.32
CA ASN A 137 -7.79 0.69 -5.06
C ASN A 137 -7.88 1.94 -4.18
N ARG A 138 -8.30 1.76 -2.93
CA ARG A 138 -8.46 2.85 -1.95
C ARG A 138 -7.15 3.57 -1.57
N TYR A 139 -6.01 2.96 -1.85
CA TYR A 139 -4.68 3.53 -1.59
C TYR A 139 -4.04 4.15 -2.82
N LYS A 140 -4.78 4.23 -3.94
CA LYS A 140 -4.30 4.84 -5.18
C LYS A 140 -5.14 6.06 -5.52
N LYS A 141 -4.53 7.16 -5.98
CA LYS A 141 -5.22 8.04 -6.94
C LYS A 141 -4.64 7.81 -8.32
N TYR A 142 -5.43 8.17 -9.32
CA TYR A 142 -5.20 7.74 -10.69
C TYR A 142 -5.05 8.94 -11.59
N LEU A 143 -3.87 9.12 -12.17
CA LEU A 143 -3.67 10.04 -13.28
C LEU A 143 -3.93 9.28 -14.58
N VAL A 144 -4.96 9.71 -15.31
CA VAL A 144 -5.47 8.99 -16.48
C VAL A 144 -5.30 9.84 -17.73
N TYR A 145 -4.58 9.31 -18.72
CA TYR A 145 -4.58 9.83 -20.08
C TYR A 145 -5.66 9.13 -20.89
N PHE A 146 -6.74 9.85 -21.18
CA PHE A 146 -7.78 9.38 -22.08
C PHE A 146 -7.42 9.73 -23.52
N ASP A 147 -6.98 8.73 -24.29
CA ASP A 147 -6.65 8.84 -25.72
C ASP A 147 -7.86 8.45 -26.57
N GLY A 148 -8.88 9.30 -26.52
CA GLY A 148 -10.12 9.20 -27.28
C GLY A 148 -10.53 10.55 -27.86
N PRO A 149 -11.77 10.68 -28.37
CA PRO A 149 -12.25 11.94 -28.93
C PRO A 149 -12.48 12.99 -27.85
N SER A 150 -12.64 14.25 -28.26
CA SER A 150 -13.09 15.31 -27.35
C SER A 150 -14.47 14.97 -26.77
N VAL A 151 -14.56 15.00 -25.44
CA VAL A 151 -15.78 14.71 -24.68
C VAL A 151 -16.67 15.96 -24.52
N GLN A 152 -16.05 17.13 -24.58
CA GLN A 152 -16.66 18.46 -24.51
C GLN A 152 -15.65 19.48 -25.04
N GLU A 153 -16.14 20.48 -25.77
CA GLU A 153 -15.32 21.62 -26.23
C GLU A 153 -14.74 22.39 -25.04
N ASP A 154 -13.47 22.81 -25.16
CA ASP A 154 -12.72 23.62 -24.20
C ASP A 154 -12.64 23.05 -22.77
N VAL A 155 -12.76 21.73 -22.61
CA VAL A 155 -12.50 21.05 -21.33
C VAL A 155 -11.29 20.13 -21.46
N CYS A 156 -10.21 20.48 -20.76
CA CYS A 156 -8.92 19.81 -20.89
C CYS A 156 -8.81 18.58 -19.99
N GLY A 157 -9.47 18.61 -18.83
CA GLY A 157 -9.44 17.53 -17.86
C GLY A 157 -10.63 17.55 -16.93
N THR A 158 -10.72 16.54 -16.07
CA THR A 158 -11.68 16.47 -14.97
C THR A 158 -11.13 15.61 -13.86
N GLY A 159 -11.03 16.17 -12.66
CA GLY A 159 -10.61 15.51 -11.44
C GLY A 159 -11.76 15.31 -10.45
N GLY A 160 -11.72 14.21 -9.71
CA GLY A 160 -12.69 13.97 -8.63
C GLY A 160 -12.63 12.56 -8.05
N GLY A 161 -13.31 12.35 -6.92
CA GLY A 161 -13.41 11.04 -6.28
C GLY A 161 -13.53 11.13 -4.76
N ASP A 162 -12.99 10.14 -4.07
CA ASP A 162 -12.85 10.16 -2.61
C ASP A 162 -11.49 10.78 -2.25
N PHE A 163 -11.52 11.98 -1.67
CA PHE A 163 -10.31 12.72 -1.33
C PHE A 163 -9.61 12.19 -0.06
N ALA A 164 -10.37 11.54 0.84
CA ALA A 164 -9.90 11.20 2.18
C ALA A 164 -9.32 9.79 2.28
N THR A 165 -10.03 8.78 1.76
CA THR A 165 -9.72 7.37 2.06
C THR A 165 -9.89 6.39 0.91
N GLY A 166 -10.21 6.89 -0.28
CA GLY A 166 -10.56 6.07 -1.43
C GLY A 166 -9.90 6.53 -2.74
N PRO A 167 -10.27 5.90 -3.87
CA PRO A 167 -9.74 6.27 -5.16
C PRO A 167 -10.27 7.62 -5.62
N ALA A 168 -9.43 8.36 -6.31
CA ALA A 168 -9.81 9.52 -7.10
C ALA A 168 -9.16 9.42 -8.48
N TYR A 169 -9.77 10.08 -9.46
CA TYR A 169 -9.35 10.04 -10.85
C TYR A 169 -9.11 11.46 -11.33
N ALA A 170 -7.92 11.70 -11.87
CA ALA A 170 -7.51 12.90 -12.56
C ALA A 170 -7.42 12.57 -14.05
N ILE A 171 -8.49 12.83 -14.80
CA ILE A 171 -8.56 12.43 -16.20
C ILE A 171 -8.19 13.60 -17.10
N VAL A 172 -7.13 13.43 -17.89
CA VAL A 172 -6.72 14.34 -18.95
C VAL A 172 -7.38 13.91 -20.25
N TRP A 173 -8.22 14.78 -20.81
CA TRP A 173 -8.85 14.60 -22.11
C TRP A 173 -7.88 15.04 -23.20
N LEU A 174 -7.08 14.11 -23.74
CA LEU A 174 -5.98 14.46 -24.66
C LEU A 174 -6.43 15.20 -25.93
N ALA A 175 -7.66 14.97 -26.38
CA ALA A 175 -8.27 15.67 -27.51
C ALA A 175 -9.11 16.90 -27.11
N GLY A 176 -9.20 17.23 -25.81
CA GLY A 176 -10.05 18.30 -25.28
C GLY A 176 -9.50 19.69 -25.56
N CYS A 177 -8.22 19.92 -25.29
CA CYS A 177 -7.57 21.22 -25.44
C CYS A 177 -6.24 21.14 -26.22
N PRO A 178 -6.27 21.10 -27.57
CA PRO A 178 -5.06 21.11 -28.37
C PRO A 178 -4.19 22.34 -28.08
N GLY A 179 -2.91 22.13 -27.77
CA GLY A 179 -1.93 23.19 -27.52
C GLY A 179 -1.79 23.62 -26.06
N VAL A 180 -2.63 23.11 -25.15
CA VAL A 180 -2.43 23.25 -23.71
C VAL A 180 -1.45 22.16 -23.23
N PRO A 181 -0.41 22.50 -22.43
CA PRO A 181 0.52 21.52 -21.89
C PRO A 181 -0.18 20.46 -21.01
N THR A 182 0.06 19.18 -21.29
CA THR A 182 -0.62 18.06 -20.62
C THR A 182 -0.17 17.86 -19.18
N ASP A 183 1.09 18.15 -18.86
CA ASP A 183 1.60 18.18 -17.47
C ASP A 183 0.88 19.20 -16.58
N SER A 184 0.49 20.34 -17.15
CA SER A 184 -0.25 21.39 -16.45
C SER A 184 -1.67 20.94 -16.12
N VAL A 185 -2.37 20.35 -17.10
CA VAL A 185 -3.70 19.76 -16.90
C VAL A 185 -3.62 18.60 -15.91
N ALA A 186 -2.64 17.71 -16.07
CA ALA A 186 -2.43 16.57 -15.17
C ALA A 186 -2.23 17.03 -13.72
N THR A 187 -1.42 18.07 -13.49
CA THR A 187 -1.20 18.64 -12.16
C THR A 187 -2.47 19.23 -11.57
N HIS A 188 -3.20 20.02 -12.36
CA HIS A 188 -4.47 20.62 -11.97
C HIS A 188 -5.48 19.55 -11.54
N GLU A 189 -5.72 18.55 -12.39
CA GLU A 189 -6.71 17.51 -12.11
C GLU A 189 -6.29 16.58 -10.96
N LEU A 190 -4.97 16.35 -10.79
CA LEU A 190 -4.46 15.58 -9.66
C LEU A 190 -4.73 16.28 -8.34
N LEU A 191 -4.58 17.61 -8.27
CA LEU A 191 -4.90 18.38 -7.07
C LEU A 191 -6.38 18.23 -6.66
N HIS A 192 -7.32 18.22 -7.60
CA HIS A 192 -8.72 17.87 -7.30
C HIS A 192 -8.83 16.48 -6.69
N GLY A 193 -8.09 15.49 -7.22
CA GLY A 193 -8.05 14.13 -6.68
C GLY A 193 -7.47 14.03 -5.26
N LEU A 194 -6.60 14.98 -4.90
CA LEU A 194 -6.02 15.15 -3.57
C LEU A 194 -6.89 15.98 -2.62
N GLY A 195 -8.05 16.46 -3.08
CA GLY A 195 -9.00 17.25 -2.27
C GLY A 195 -8.64 18.72 -2.15
N ALA A 196 -7.87 19.27 -3.09
CA ALA A 196 -7.56 20.68 -3.13
C ALA A 196 -8.85 21.53 -3.20
N LEU A 197 -8.79 22.68 -2.53
CA LEU A 197 -9.85 23.65 -2.32
C LEU A 197 -11.16 23.06 -1.76
N PRO A 198 -11.13 22.53 -0.52
CA PRO A 198 -12.34 22.05 0.13
C PRO A 198 -13.34 23.18 0.40
N ALA A 199 -14.61 22.82 0.59
CA ALA A 199 -15.66 23.79 0.89
C ALA A 199 -15.31 24.64 2.14
N GLY A 200 -15.33 25.97 1.97
CA GLY A 200 -15.00 26.92 3.03
C GLY A 200 -13.56 27.42 3.04
N ALA A 201 -12.69 26.89 2.16
CA ALA A 201 -11.43 27.52 1.83
C ALA A 201 -11.65 28.97 1.32
N PRO A 202 -10.68 29.89 1.54
CA PRO A 202 -10.74 31.23 0.99
C PRO A 202 -10.65 31.21 -0.55
N HIS A 203 -10.84 32.41 -1.13
CA HIS A 203 -10.71 32.73 -2.55
C HIS A 203 -11.46 31.85 -3.58
N ALA A 204 -12.33 30.93 -3.13
CA ALA A 204 -13.11 30.08 -4.00
C ALA A 204 -13.94 30.90 -5.01
N CYS A 205 -13.86 30.51 -6.27
CA CYS A 205 -14.62 31.10 -7.34
C CYS A 205 -16.13 31.02 -7.07
N SER A 206 -16.87 32.05 -7.44
CA SER A 206 -18.33 31.93 -7.50
C SER A 206 -18.74 30.97 -8.62
N LEU A 207 -19.98 30.46 -8.57
CA LEU A 207 -20.54 29.64 -9.65
C LEU A 207 -20.47 30.32 -11.03
N ALA A 208 -20.49 31.66 -11.07
CA ALA A 208 -20.40 32.44 -12.30
C ALA A 208 -18.96 32.59 -12.85
N GLN A 209 -17.94 32.24 -12.07
CA GLN A 209 -16.52 32.44 -12.38
C GLN A 209 -15.75 31.15 -12.70
N GLY A 210 -16.42 30.00 -12.79
CA GLY A 210 -15.76 28.72 -13.06
C GLY A 210 -16.25 27.57 -12.19
N GLY A 211 -16.95 27.86 -11.09
CA GLY A 211 -17.58 26.85 -10.25
C GLY A 211 -16.94 26.68 -8.87
N SER A 212 -17.48 25.73 -8.10
CA SER A 212 -16.95 25.30 -6.80
C SER A 212 -15.78 24.36 -7.04
N GLY A 213 -14.61 24.63 -6.43
CA GLY A 213 -13.41 23.78 -6.55
C GLY A 213 -12.17 24.48 -7.10
N HIS A 214 -12.27 25.73 -7.55
CA HIS A 214 -11.13 26.52 -8.04
C HIS A 214 -10.97 27.86 -7.27
N PRO A 215 -9.74 28.31 -6.98
CA PRO A 215 -9.47 29.65 -6.48
C PRO A 215 -9.52 30.69 -7.61
N CYS A 216 -9.84 31.93 -7.26
CA CYS A 216 -10.07 33.04 -8.19
C CYS A 216 -9.27 34.32 -7.84
N ASP A 217 -8.31 34.23 -6.92
CA ASP A 217 -7.46 35.35 -6.53
C ASP A 217 -6.29 35.59 -7.50
N SER A 218 -5.76 34.54 -8.15
CA SER A 218 -4.65 34.65 -9.10
C SER A 218 -4.74 33.68 -10.29
N PRO A 219 -4.53 34.17 -11.54
CA PRO A 219 -4.44 33.30 -12.71
C PRO A 219 -3.13 32.50 -12.80
N GLN A 220 -2.18 32.72 -11.89
CA GLN A 220 -0.96 31.92 -11.79
C GLN A 220 -1.14 30.67 -10.92
N ASP A 221 -2.23 30.60 -10.15
CA ASP A 221 -2.57 29.41 -9.39
C ASP A 221 -2.79 28.24 -10.34
N VAL A 222 -2.12 27.11 -10.11
CA VAL A 222 -2.27 25.90 -10.91
C VAL A 222 -3.72 25.39 -10.93
N LEU A 223 -4.50 25.67 -9.89
CA LEU A 223 -5.91 25.32 -9.75
C LEU A 223 -6.85 26.42 -10.27
N TYR A 224 -6.36 27.51 -10.88
CA TYR A 224 -7.22 28.52 -11.49
C TYR A 224 -8.10 27.89 -12.60
N PRO A 225 -9.40 28.27 -12.73
CA PRO A 225 -10.35 27.52 -13.55
C PRO A 225 -10.15 27.64 -15.07
N TYR A 226 -9.29 28.54 -15.53
CA TYR A 226 -9.04 28.77 -16.96
C TYR A 226 -7.56 28.75 -17.27
N THR A 227 -7.16 28.04 -18.32
CA THR A 227 -5.77 28.03 -18.78
C THR A 227 -5.53 29.07 -19.88
N THR A 228 -4.37 29.73 -19.82
CA THR A 228 -3.81 30.59 -20.87
C THR A 228 -2.91 29.82 -21.83
N GLY A 229 -2.69 28.52 -21.59
CA GLY A 229 -1.71 27.69 -22.31
C GLY A 229 -0.28 27.85 -21.79
N ASP A 230 -0.08 28.53 -20.66
CA ASP A 230 1.23 28.68 -20.03
C ASP A 230 1.79 27.33 -19.54
N PRO A 231 3.11 27.09 -19.66
CA PRO A 231 3.73 25.87 -19.17
C PRO A 231 3.64 25.75 -17.65
N LEU A 232 3.63 24.52 -17.13
CA LEU A 232 3.54 24.24 -15.68
C LEU A 232 4.59 25.01 -14.87
N SER A 233 5.80 25.15 -15.41
CA SER A 233 6.89 25.93 -14.79
C SER A 233 6.57 27.41 -14.49
N ALA A 234 5.55 27.99 -15.13
CA ALA A 234 5.09 29.36 -14.90
C ALA A 234 3.93 29.45 -13.90
N GLN A 235 3.38 28.31 -13.47
CA GLN A 235 2.28 28.20 -12.52
C GLN A 235 2.80 27.97 -11.10
N VAL A 236 1.97 28.28 -10.12
CA VAL A 236 2.28 28.25 -8.68
C VAL A 236 1.37 27.23 -7.99
N LEU A 237 1.94 26.43 -7.09
CA LEU A 237 1.16 25.56 -6.22
C LEU A 237 0.54 26.40 -5.12
N ASP A 238 -0.78 26.64 -5.18
CA ASP A 238 -1.54 27.49 -4.26
C ASP A 238 -0.95 28.91 -4.15
N TYR A 239 -1.57 29.87 -4.84
CA TYR A 239 -1.08 31.23 -4.82
C TYR A 239 -1.20 31.82 -3.40
N ASN A 240 -0.05 32.17 -2.80
CA ASN A 240 0.11 32.58 -1.39
C ASN A 240 -0.01 31.46 -0.34
N HIS A 241 -0.29 30.22 -0.72
CA HIS A 241 -0.40 29.08 0.20
C HIS A 241 -1.47 29.33 1.30
N ASP A 242 -2.64 29.81 0.90
CA ASP A 242 -3.71 30.14 1.84
C ASP A 242 -5.06 29.50 1.53
N ASP A 243 -5.18 28.77 0.42
CA ASP A 243 -6.42 28.17 -0.03
C ASP A 243 -6.50 26.66 0.26
N TYR A 244 -5.46 25.90 -0.11
CA TYR A 244 -5.52 24.44 -0.08
C TYR A 244 -4.19 23.72 0.17
N TYR A 245 -3.06 24.42 0.19
CA TYR A 245 -1.74 23.84 0.36
C TYR A 245 -0.85 24.69 1.29
N GLY A 246 -0.39 24.10 2.39
CA GLY A 246 0.60 24.71 3.28
C GLY A 246 0.07 25.93 4.05
N HIS A 247 -1.22 25.93 4.35
CA HIS A 247 -1.91 27.04 4.99
C HIS A 247 -2.04 26.82 6.51
N SER A 248 -2.53 27.82 7.24
CA SER A 248 -2.73 27.77 8.72
C SER A 248 -4.18 27.55 9.15
N GLY A 249 -5.03 27.19 8.20
CA GLY A 249 -6.46 26.97 8.39
C GLY A 249 -6.77 25.67 9.13
N ASN A 250 -8.05 25.47 9.45
CA ASN A 250 -8.55 24.24 10.11
C ASN A 250 -9.30 23.31 9.14
N TRP A 251 -9.20 23.56 7.82
CA TRP A 251 -9.73 22.67 6.79
C TRP A 251 -8.63 21.74 6.26
N LEU A 252 -8.98 20.85 5.34
CA LEU A 252 -8.04 19.91 4.73
C LEU A 252 -6.92 20.67 4.02
N ASP A 253 -5.68 20.38 4.42
CA ASP A 253 -4.49 20.87 3.74
C ASP A 253 -3.93 19.74 2.85
N THR A 254 -3.87 19.97 1.54
CA THR A 254 -3.32 19.02 0.57
C THR A 254 -1.85 18.70 0.87
N GLN A 255 -1.11 19.60 1.54
CA GLN A 255 0.25 19.35 2.01
C GLN A 255 0.35 18.13 2.97
N ASP A 256 -0.73 17.80 3.67
CA ASP A 256 -0.81 16.67 4.60
C ASP A 256 -1.36 15.38 3.97
N SER A 257 -1.58 15.38 2.65
CA SER A 257 -2.08 14.21 1.94
C SER A 257 -1.17 12.99 2.11
N LEU A 258 -1.79 11.82 2.35
CA LEU A 258 -1.11 10.54 2.49
C LEU A 258 -0.43 10.07 1.18
N TRP A 259 -0.84 10.64 0.05
CA TRP A 259 -0.32 10.35 -1.28
C TRP A 259 0.88 11.22 -1.66
N LEU A 260 1.28 12.15 -0.80
CA LEU A 260 2.55 12.86 -0.95
C LEU A 260 3.66 12.10 -0.20
N HIS A 261 4.79 11.91 -0.87
CA HIS A 261 5.99 11.39 -0.25
C HIS A 261 6.70 12.51 0.51
N ARG A 262 7.07 12.23 1.76
CA ARG A 262 7.75 13.17 2.67
C ARG A 262 9.27 13.05 2.54
N LEU A 263 9.86 13.97 1.79
CA LEU A 263 11.31 14.02 1.53
C LEU A 263 12.11 14.56 2.72
N ASP A 264 11.44 15.26 3.63
CA ASP A 264 12.01 15.78 4.87
C ASP A 264 12.06 14.74 6.01
N LEU A 265 11.36 13.60 5.86
CA LEU A 265 11.38 12.51 6.82
C LEU A 265 12.49 11.50 6.52
N ALA A 266 13.06 10.93 7.58
CA ALA A 266 14.00 9.82 7.43
C ALA A 266 13.27 8.56 6.96
N GLN A 267 13.96 7.74 6.16
CA GLN A 267 13.48 6.40 5.82
C GLN A 267 13.88 5.39 6.90
N VAL A 268 12.93 4.55 7.32
CA VAL A 268 13.14 3.44 8.26
C VAL A 268 12.77 2.11 7.62
N SER A 269 13.46 1.04 8.01
CA SER A 269 13.26 -0.28 7.41
C SER A 269 12.33 -1.18 8.23
N LEU A 270 11.42 -1.86 7.55
CA LEU A 270 10.62 -2.95 8.11
C LEU A 270 11.12 -4.28 7.56
N ASN A 271 11.62 -5.14 8.44
CA ASN A 271 12.11 -6.47 8.08
C ASN A 271 11.07 -7.53 8.47
N VAL A 272 10.45 -8.16 7.49
CA VAL A 272 9.48 -9.24 7.70
C VAL A 272 10.19 -10.58 7.47
N ALA A 273 10.08 -11.47 8.45
CA ALA A 273 10.69 -12.80 8.40
C ALA A 273 9.67 -13.91 8.69
N PHE A 274 10.01 -15.13 8.30
CA PHE A 274 9.14 -16.30 8.37
C PHE A 274 9.85 -17.45 9.09
N THR A 275 9.14 -18.20 9.94
CA THR A 275 9.68 -19.42 10.57
C THR A 275 8.61 -20.51 10.73
N GLY A 276 9.04 -21.78 10.79
CA GLY A 276 8.24 -22.93 11.23
C GLY A 276 7.21 -23.50 10.24
N GLY A 277 6.92 -22.81 9.13
CA GLY A 277 5.99 -23.25 8.08
C GLY A 277 5.93 -22.24 6.93
N ALA A 278 5.11 -22.55 5.91
CA ALA A 278 4.93 -21.67 4.76
C ALA A 278 3.71 -20.75 4.95
N GLY A 279 3.82 -19.53 4.45
CA GLY A 279 2.76 -18.54 4.50
C GLY A 279 3.14 -17.28 3.73
N ARG A 280 2.28 -16.30 3.80
CA ARG A 280 2.42 -14.97 3.22
C ARG A 280 2.12 -13.93 4.29
N VAL A 281 2.85 -12.83 4.31
CA VAL A 281 2.53 -11.66 5.13
C VAL A 281 2.20 -10.52 4.18
N GLN A 282 1.07 -9.85 4.43
CA GLN A 282 0.69 -8.63 3.73
C GLN A 282 0.49 -7.50 4.75
N SER A 283 0.65 -6.24 4.35
CA SER A 283 0.17 -5.09 5.11
C SER A 283 -1.21 -4.65 4.67
N ASP A 284 -1.86 -3.85 5.52
CA ASP A 284 -3.07 -3.09 5.19
C ASP A 284 -2.77 -1.88 4.29
N GLU A 285 -1.57 -1.33 4.33
CA GLU A 285 -1.04 -0.31 3.42
C GLU A 285 -0.20 -0.94 2.29
N PRO A 286 0.01 -0.27 1.15
CA PRO A 286 0.87 -0.81 0.10
C PRO A 286 2.34 -0.95 0.50
N GLY A 287 3.03 -1.94 -0.07
CA GLY A 287 4.49 -2.10 0.08
C GLY A 287 4.97 -3.23 1.01
N VAL A 288 4.08 -4.05 1.59
CA VAL A 288 4.45 -5.38 2.12
C VAL A 288 3.53 -6.44 1.55
N ASP A 289 4.12 -7.32 0.75
CA ASP A 289 3.49 -8.53 0.23
C ASP A 289 4.52 -9.63 0.01
N CYS A 290 4.78 -10.40 1.07
CA CYS A 290 5.96 -11.25 1.13
C CYS A 290 5.57 -12.70 1.34
N THR A 291 6.15 -13.59 0.54
CA THR A 291 6.05 -15.06 0.70
C THR A 291 7.35 -15.69 1.25
N VAL A 292 8.40 -14.88 1.32
CA VAL A 292 9.70 -15.16 1.93
C VAL A 292 10.15 -13.90 2.68
N SER A 293 11.23 -13.99 3.46
CA SER A 293 11.75 -12.83 4.17
C SER A 293 12.02 -11.67 3.21
N CYS A 294 11.56 -10.48 3.58
CA CYS A 294 11.63 -9.28 2.76
C CYS A 294 11.91 -8.06 3.64
N THR A 295 12.35 -6.98 3.00
CA THR A 295 12.57 -5.69 3.64
C THR A 295 11.91 -4.61 2.80
N SER A 296 11.20 -3.69 3.44
CA SER A 296 10.65 -2.49 2.82
C SER A 296 11.10 -1.23 3.57
N ALA A 297 11.15 -0.10 2.88
CA ALA A 297 11.54 1.21 3.42
C ALA A 297 10.30 2.10 3.54
N TRP A 298 10.16 2.81 4.65
CA TRP A 298 8.97 3.60 5.00
C TRP A 298 9.36 4.98 5.53
N ASP A 299 8.51 5.96 5.27
CA ASP A 299 8.60 7.28 5.92
C ASP A 299 8.53 7.10 7.45
N GLN A 300 9.45 7.73 8.18
CA GLN A 300 9.44 7.66 9.64
C GLN A 300 8.13 8.20 10.18
N GLY A 301 7.43 7.40 10.98
CA GLY A 301 6.11 7.72 11.50
C GLY A 301 4.94 7.11 10.71
N SER A 302 5.20 6.34 9.64
CA SER A 302 4.15 5.52 9.02
C SER A 302 3.54 4.54 10.03
N ALA A 303 2.25 4.30 9.89
CA ALA A 303 1.50 3.30 10.67
C ALA A 303 0.95 2.24 9.72
N LEU A 304 1.06 0.96 10.09
CA LEU A 304 0.52 -0.15 9.31
C LEU A 304 0.19 -1.35 10.19
N SER A 305 -0.61 -2.28 9.66
CA SER A 305 -0.93 -3.57 10.25
C SER A 305 -0.48 -4.71 9.34
N LEU A 306 0.35 -5.62 9.87
CA LEU A 306 0.74 -6.84 9.18
C LEU A 306 -0.24 -7.97 9.45
N ILE A 307 -0.71 -8.60 8.39
CA ILE A 307 -1.64 -9.72 8.37
C ILE A 307 -0.88 -10.98 7.92
N ALA A 308 -0.89 -12.02 8.75
CA ALA A 308 -0.27 -13.30 8.42
C ALA A 308 -1.29 -14.26 7.79
N LEU A 309 -1.08 -14.58 6.52
CA LEU A 309 -1.90 -15.49 5.73
C LEU A 309 -1.21 -16.86 5.61
N PRO A 310 -1.62 -17.89 6.38
CA PRO A 310 -1.02 -19.21 6.27
C PRO A 310 -1.33 -19.87 4.93
N SER A 311 -0.40 -20.69 4.43
CA SER A 311 -0.68 -21.54 3.26
C SER A 311 -1.69 -22.63 3.61
N ARG A 312 -2.26 -23.30 2.59
CA ARG A 312 -3.25 -24.39 2.76
C ARG A 312 -2.77 -25.56 3.62
N THR A 313 -1.46 -25.70 3.84
CA THR A 313 -0.86 -26.80 4.61
C THR A 313 -0.31 -26.36 5.96
N SER A 314 -0.47 -25.07 6.30
CA SER A 314 0.10 -24.44 7.49
C SER A 314 -0.98 -23.71 8.27
N ARG A 315 -0.67 -23.31 9.51
CA ARG A 315 -1.43 -22.32 10.26
C ARG A 315 -0.51 -21.23 10.76
N PHE A 316 -1.08 -20.05 10.97
CA PHE A 316 -0.40 -18.99 11.71
C PHE A 316 -0.41 -19.31 13.20
N VAL A 317 0.74 -19.20 13.86
CA VAL A 317 0.91 -19.52 15.28
C VAL A 317 0.91 -18.26 16.13
N ARG A 318 1.78 -17.30 15.76
CA ARG A 318 2.00 -16.03 16.46
C ARG A 318 3.00 -15.15 15.73
N TRP A 319 3.04 -13.88 16.11
CA TRP A 319 4.13 -12.96 15.82
C TRP A 319 5.26 -13.01 16.86
N THR A 320 6.45 -12.61 16.44
CA THR A 320 7.61 -12.31 17.28
C THR A 320 8.39 -11.10 16.78
N GLY A 321 9.30 -10.57 17.61
CA GLY A 321 10.10 -9.39 17.32
C GLY A 321 9.40 -8.13 17.82
N SER A 322 9.25 -7.15 16.93
CA SER A 322 8.52 -5.89 17.17
C SER A 322 7.02 -6.12 17.32
N CYS A 323 6.56 -7.30 16.92
CA CYS A 323 5.19 -7.79 17.03
C CYS A 323 5.11 -8.92 18.06
N THR A 324 4.00 -9.01 18.80
CA THR A 324 3.70 -10.17 19.66
C THR A 324 2.22 -10.51 19.61
N GLY A 325 1.87 -11.78 19.87
CA GLY A 325 0.48 -12.23 19.91
C GLY A 325 0.04 -13.00 18.66
N LYS A 326 -1.27 -13.28 18.56
CA LYS A 326 -1.88 -14.15 17.54
C LYS A 326 -2.80 -13.43 16.55
N GLY A 327 -3.10 -12.15 16.78
CA GLY A 327 -3.86 -11.32 15.86
C GLY A 327 -2.94 -10.66 14.83
N ASP A 328 -3.48 -9.70 14.10
CA ASP A 328 -2.71 -8.84 13.21
C ASP A 328 -1.68 -8.02 14.02
N CYS A 329 -0.58 -7.65 13.38
CA CYS A 329 0.46 -6.85 14.01
C CYS A 329 0.42 -5.40 13.56
N THR A 330 -0.13 -4.53 14.41
CA THR A 330 -0.06 -3.08 14.24
C THR A 330 1.33 -2.55 14.64
N LEU A 331 1.93 -1.76 13.76
CA LEU A 331 3.25 -1.16 13.91
C LEU A 331 3.17 0.34 13.65
N GLN A 332 3.81 1.10 14.53
CA GLN A 332 4.22 2.49 14.28
C GLN A 332 5.70 2.46 13.88
N LEU A 333 6.08 2.95 12.70
CA LEU A 333 7.46 2.91 12.21
C LEU A 333 8.23 4.19 12.61
N ASP A 334 8.41 4.38 13.91
CA ASP A 334 9.22 5.46 14.50
C ASP A 334 10.74 5.25 14.34
N GLN A 335 11.14 4.01 14.03
CA GLN A 335 12.50 3.54 13.77
C GLN A 335 12.42 2.23 12.98
N SER A 336 13.57 1.70 12.52
CA SER A 336 13.59 0.39 11.87
C SER A 336 13.05 -0.73 12.77
N LYS A 337 12.18 -1.57 12.23
CA LYS A 337 11.53 -2.68 12.96
C LYS A 337 11.73 -4.01 12.26
N SER A 338 11.55 -5.08 13.03
CA SER A 338 11.51 -6.44 12.50
C SER A 338 10.37 -7.23 13.12
N ALA A 339 9.58 -7.88 12.26
CA ALA A 339 8.47 -8.73 12.63
C ALA A 339 8.69 -10.13 12.03
N THR A 340 8.53 -11.17 12.85
CA THR A 340 8.63 -12.56 12.37
C THR A 340 7.29 -13.26 12.53
N ALA A 341 6.69 -13.66 11.40
CA ALA A 341 5.52 -14.52 11.37
C ALA A 341 5.95 -15.97 11.63
N VAL A 342 5.41 -16.55 12.71
CA VAL A 342 5.66 -17.94 13.06
C VAL A 342 4.49 -18.78 12.55
N TYR A 343 4.77 -19.65 11.59
CA TYR A 343 3.83 -20.64 11.07
C TYR A 343 4.14 -22.03 11.65
N GLY A 344 3.15 -22.91 11.58
CA GLY A 344 3.28 -24.28 12.04
C GLY A 344 2.36 -25.23 11.27
N PRO A 345 2.47 -26.54 11.52
CA PRO A 345 1.68 -27.54 10.80
C PRO A 345 0.20 -27.48 11.19
N LEU A 346 -0.71 -27.92 10.32
CA LEU A 346 -2.14 -28.06 10.68
C LEU A 346 -2.39 -29.14 11.74
N HIS A 347 -1.57 -30.19 11.73
CA HIS A 347 -1.65 -31.28 12.70
C HIS A 347 -0.30 -31.55 13.37
N VAL A 348 -0.34 -31.92 14.63
CA VAL A 348 0.84 -32.27 15.43
C VAL A 348 0.72 -33.69 15.97
N SER A 349 1.88 -34.32 16.17
CA SER A 349 1.96 -35.59 16.89
C SER A 349 1.99 -35.34 18.40
N VAL A 350 1.17 -36.08 19.14
CA VAL A 350 1.16 -36.06 20.61
C VAL A 350 1.70 -37.40 21.10
N ARG A 351 2.89 -37.39 21.68
CA ARG A 351 3.54 -38.57 22.26
C ARG A 351 3.36 -38.57 23.77
N LEU A 352 2.69 -39.60 24.28
CA LEU A 352 2.44 -39.77 25.70
C LEU A 352 3.24 -40.96 26.24
N ALA A 353 3.90 -40.76 27.37
CA ALA A 353 4.64 -41.82 28.06
C ALA A 353 4.21 -41.92 29.52
N VAL A 354 4.22 -43.14 30.07
CA VAL A 354 3.94 -43.41 31.48
C VAL A 354 5.13 -44.11 32.11
N THR A 355 5.50 -43.67 33.31
CA THR A 355 6.46 -44.36 34.19
C THR A 355 5.75 -44.73 35.49
N GLY A 356 5.84 -45.99 35.90
CA GLY A 356 5.03 -46.54 37.01
C GLY A 356 3.67 -47.10 36.55
N LYS A 357 2.71 -47.29 37.47
CA LYS A 357 1.36 -47.78 37.12
C LYS A 357 0.29 -46.69 37.24
N GLY A 358 -0.28 -46.34 36.10
CA GLY A 358 -1.35 -45.36 35.91
C GLY A 358 -1.64 -45.23 34.41
N HIS A 359 -2.51 -44.30 34.04
CA HIS A 359 -2.74 -43.95 32.64
C HIS A 359 -2.96 -42.44 32.47
N ILE A 360 -2.85 -41.98 31.23
CA ILE A 360 -3.11 -40.59 30.84
C ILE A 360 -4.43 -40.56 30.08
N ALA A 361 -5.40 -39.80 30.59
CA ALA A 361 -6.63 -39.48 29.87
C ALA A 361 -6.43 -38.16 29.10
N CYS A 362 -6.90 -38.11 27.85
CA CYS A 362 -6.85 -36.92 27.00
C CYS A 362 -8.25 -36.36 26.73
N ASN A 363 -8.37 -35.04 26.73
CA ASN A 363 -9.53 -34.34 26.20
C ASN A 363 -9.07 -33.21 25.25
N PRO A 364 -9.40 -33.28 23.94
CA PRO A 364 -10.09 -34.39 23.26
C PRO A 364 -9.24 -35.67 23.21
N LYS A 365 -9.81 -36.81 22.78
CA LYS A 365 -9.08 -38.09 22.69
C LYS A 365 -7.80 -37.91 21.87
N CYS A 366 -6.65 -38.33 22.42
CA CYS A 366 -5.39 -38.30 21.71
C CYS A 366 -5.43 -39.27 20.51
N GLY A 367 -5.50 -38.74 19.29
CA GLY A 367 -5.36 -39.48 18.03
C GLY A 367 -3.95 -39.32 17.44
N LYS A 368 -3.66 -40.01 16.31
CA LYS A 368 -2.37 -39.89 15.60
C LYS A 368 -2.16 -38.50 14.97
N ALA A 369 -3.23 -37.80 14.62
CA ALA A 369 -3.22 -36.44 14.10
C ALA A 369 -4.06 -35.57 15.03
N PHE A 370 -3.40 -34.74 15.86
CA PHE A 370 -4.07 -33.76 16.71
C PHE A 370 -4.03 -32.41 16.01
N SER A 371 -5.17 -31.73 15.86
CA SER A 371 -5.22 -30.40 15.25
C SER A 371 -4.40 -29.41 16.06
N ALA A 372 -3.44 -28.77 15.43
CA ALA A 372 -2.46 -27.93 16.11
C ALA A 372 -3.12 -26.63 16.58
N GLY A 373 -2.75 -26.16 17.78
CA GLY A 373 -3.37 -25.00 18.42
C GLY A 373 -4.65 -25.30 19.22
N ASP A 374 -5.26 -26.48 19.05
CA ASP A 374 -6.41 -26.90 19.86
C ASP A 374 -6.01 -27.11 21.33
N LEU A 375 -6.94 -26.82 22.24
CA LEU A 375 -6.75 -27.04 23.66
C LEU A 375 -6.70 -28.54 23.98
N LEU A 376 -5.51 -29.04 24.32
CA LEU A 376 -5.33 -30.39 24.84
C LEU A 376 -5.24 -30.36 26.36
N THR A 377 -6.16 -31.06 27.04
CA THR A 377 -6.07 -31.32 28.48
C THR A 377 -5.70 -32.78 28.73
N LEU A 378 -4.58 -32.99 29.42
CA LEU A 378 -4.10 -34.29 29.86
C LEU A 378 -4.36 -34.46 31.36
N ARG A 379 -4.89 -35.61 31.76
CA ARG A 379 -5.11 -35.95 33.18
C ARG A 379 -4.43 -37.27 33.53
N ALA A 380 -3.57 -37.24 34.54
CA ALA A 380 -2.92 -38.43 35.08
C ALA A 380 -3.84 -39.12 36.08
N ILE A 381 -4.08 -40.41 35.86
CA ILE A 381 -4.96 -41.24 36.70
C ILE A 381 -4.13 -42.40 37.24
N ALA A 382 -3.88 -42.38 38.55
CA ALA A 382 -3.08 -43.41 39.21
C ALA A 382 -3.90 -44.70 39.39
N ASN A 383 -3.27 -45.84 39.17
CA ASN A 383 -3.89 -47.13 39.50
C ASN A 383 -3.91 -47.35 41.02
N LYS A 384 -4.71 -48.32 41.49
CA LYS A 384 -4.76 -48.70 42.91
C LYS A 384 -3.35 -49.00 43.46
N GLY A 385 -3.02 -48.43 44.62
CA GLY A 385 -1.70 -48.58 45.25
C GLY A 385 -0.60 -47.63 44.71
N TRP A 386 -0.92 -46.73 43.79
CA TRP A 386 0.00 -45.74 43.24
C TRP A 386 -0.50 -44.31 43.49
N ARG A 387 0.41 -43.34 43.39
CA ARG A 387 0.14 -41.90 43.39
C ARG A 387 0.87 -41.21 42.25
N PHE A 388 0.26 -40.16 41.70
CA PHE A 388 0.89 -39.33 40.70
C PHE A 388 2.03 -38.52 41.35
N LYS A 389 3.21 -38.53 40.72
CA LYS A 389 4.40 -37.79 41.18
C LYS A 389 4.59 -36.47 40.43
N GLY A 390 4.37 -36.47 39.11
CA GLY A 390 4.56 -35.28 38.29
C GLY A 390 4.65 -35.55 36.80
N TRP A 391 4.53 -34.46 36.03
CA TRP A 391 4.70 -34.42 34.58
C TRP A 391 6.12 -33.98 34.19
N SER A 392 6.63 -34.48 33.07
CA SER A 392 7.84 -33.96 32.41
C SER A 392 7.65 -33.85 30.88
N GLY A 393 8.57 -33.13 30.22
CA GLY A 393 8.49 -32.85 28.77
C GLY A 393 7.85 -31.49 28.51
N ALA A 394 6.88 -31.44 27.59
CA ALA A 394 6.09 -30.24 27.31
C ALA A 394 5.19 -29.81 28.48
N CYS A 395 5.03 -30.68 29.47
CA CYS A 395 4.39 -30.43 30.74
C CYS A 395 5.43 -30.46 31.85
N LYS A 396 5.46 -29.43 32.70
CA LYS A 396 6.28 -29.40 33.92
C LYS A 396 5.39 -28.98 35.09
N SER A 397 4.72 -29.94 35.72
CA SER A 397 3.75 -29.70 36.79
C SER A 397 3.65 -30.91 37.72
N THR A 398 3.40 -30.66 39.01
CA THR A 398 3.09 -31.67 40.03
C THR A 398 1.59 -31.94 40.17
N GLY A 399 0.74 -31.07 39.59
CA GLY A 399 -0.72 -31.27 39.56
C GLY A 399 -1.13 -32.37 38.57
N PRO A 400 -2.23 -33.11 38.82
CA PRO A 400 -2.64 -34.24 37.99
C PRO A 400 -3.15 -33.84 36.60
N THR A 401 -3.34 -32.55 36.33
CA THR A 401 -3.80 -32.02 35.04
C THR A 401 -2.68 -31.23 34.37
N CYS A 402 -2.50 -31.40 33.06
CA CYS A 402 -1.60 -30.60 32.23
C CYS A 402 -2.28 -30.12 30.94
N ARG A 403 -1.90 -28.92 30.48
CA ARG A 403 -2.28 -28.35 29.18
C ARG A 403 -1.02 -27.97 28.39
N PRO A 404 -0.41 -28.89 27.62
CA PRO A 404 0.78 -28.57 26.84
C PRO A 404 0.43 -27.66 25.64
N PRO A 405 1.35 -26.80 25.18
CA PRO A 405 1.16 -26.05 23.94
C PRO A 405 1.20 -27.02 22.76
N THR A 406 0.14 -27.04 21.96
CA THR A 406 -0.03 -27.94 20.81
C THR A 406 0.39 -27.27 19.50
N ASP A 407 1.27 -26.27 19.61
CA ASP A 407 1.65 -25.49 18.45
C ASP A 407 2.58 -26.23 17.49
N TYR A 408 3.37 -27.15 18.05
CA TYR A 408 4.26 -28.07 17.37
C TYR A 408 4.15 -29.45 18.01
N ALA A 409 4.92 -30.42 17.52
CA ALA A 409 4.92 -31.77 18.08
C ALA A 409 5.19 -31.76 19.59
N VAL A 410 4.39 -32.50 20.34
CA VAL A 410 4.40 -32.52 21.81
C VAL A 410 4.81 -33.90 22.32
N SER A 411 5.70 -33.91 23.32
CA SER A 411 6.04 -35.12 24.10
C SER A 411 5.84 -34.86 25.59
N VAL A 412 5.01 -35.69 26.23
CA VAL A 412 4.64 -35.56 27.65
C VAL A 412 4.78 -36.90 28.35
N ARG A 413 5.33 -36.89 29.57
CA ARG A 413 5.45 -38.08 30.42
C ARG A 413 4.78 -37.88 31.77
N ALA A 414 3.92 -38.82 32.17
CA ALA A 414 3.39 -38.92 33.53
C ALA A 414 4.22 -39.91 34.36
N THR A 415 4.65 -39.49 35.55
CA THR A 415 5.34 -40.37 36.50
C THR A 415 4.44 -40.69 37.68
N PHE A 416 4.33 -41.97 38.01
CA PHE A 416 3.63 -42.49 39.18
C PHE A 416 4.62 -43.21 40.09
N THR A 417 4.38 -43.15 41.39
CA THR A 417 5.15 -43.89 42.42
C THR A 417 4.21 -44.74 43.26
N ARG A 418 4.70 -45.85 43.82
CA ARG A 418 3.93 -46.62 44.80
C ARG A 418 3.60 -45.72 46.00
N ARG A 419 2.42 -45.94 46.58
CA ARG A 419 2.00 -45.25 47.81
C ARG A 419 2.85 -45.67 48.99
#